data_AF-A0A067E1U1-F1
#
_entry.id   AF-A0A067E1U1-F1
#
_cell.length_a   1.000
_cell.length_b   1.000
_cell.length_c   1.000
_cell.angle_alpha   90.00
_cell.angle_beta   90.00
_cell.angle_gamma   90.00
#
_symmetry.space_group_name_H-M   'P 1'
#
loop_
_entity.id
_entity.type
_entity.pdbx_description
1 polymer ?
#
loop_
_entity_poly.entity_id
_entity_poly.type
_entity_poly.pdbx_seq_one_letter_code
_entity_poly.pdbx_strand_id
1 'polypeptide(L)'
;MGMYQIKCRGQWLLFILLLCIIINKSRAINSDGEALLSFRTAVVSSDGFLNQWRPEDPDPCNWKGVKCDKNKRVITLSLTNHKLSGPISADLGKLDQLKFLNLHSNNFYGEIPSELGNCTELQGLSLQSNYLSGSIPSELGNLSNLLNLDISSNSLSDYIPPSLGKLQRLITFNVSNNFLVGAIPSDGVLTKFSESSFFGNRGLCGKQINVTCKNDSGGSTTDSQSPNSAQNQGGKKNSGRLLISASATVGALLLVALMCFWGCFLYKKLGKNESKGLARDVGGGASIVMFHGDLPYSSKDIIKKLETLDDDHIIGSGGFGTVYKLAMDDGNVFALKRIDKLNEGFDRFFERELEILGSIKHRYLVNLRGYCNSPTSKLLIYDFLPGGSLDEALHERSEQLDWDARLNIIMGAAKGLAYLHHDCSPRIIHRDIKSSNILLDGNLEARVSDFGLAKLLEDEESHITTIVAGTFGYLAPGKDCTNG
;
A
#
# COMPACT_ATOMS: atom_id res chain seq x y z
N MET A 1 58.54 38.08 -49.69
CA MET A 1 58.80 37.17 -48.54
C MET A 1 57.77 37.36 -47.40
N GLY A 2 56.47 37.55 -47.69
CA GLY A 2 55.49 37.99 -46.68
C GLY A 2 54.14 37.28 -46.62
N MET A 3 53.81 36.37 -47.55
CA MET A 3 52.48 35.73 -47.59
C MET A 3 52.44 34.30 -47.03
N TYR A 4 53.60 33.68 -46.78
CA TYR A 4 53.67 32.30 -46.26
C TYR A 4 53.57 32.20 -44.73
N GLN A 5 53.78 33.29 -43.98
CA GLN A 5 53.68 33.27 -42.51
C GLN A 5 52.25 33.43 -41.96
N ILE A 6 51.30 33.93 -42.77
CA ILE A 6 49.92 34.21 -42.29
C ILE A 6 49.04 32.95 -42.35
N LYS A 7 49.23 32.07 -43.34
CA LYS A 7 48.50 30.79 -43.45
C LYS A 7 48.84 29.81 -42.32
N CYS A 8 50.12 29.72 -41.95
CA CYS A 8 50.58 28.86 -40.87
C CYS A 8 50.08 29.30 -39.48
N ARG A 9 49.90 30.61 -39.26
CA ARG A 9 49.37 31.17 -38.01
C ARG A 9 47.88 30.89 -37.82
N GLY A 10 47.08 30.99 -38.89
CA GLY A 10 45.65 30.70 -38.85
C GLY A 10 45.35 29.22 -38.57
N GLN A 11 46.13 28.31 -39.18
CA GLN A 11 46.00 26.86 -38.91
C GLN A 11 46.47 26.47 -37.51
N TRP A 12 47.54 27.09 -36.98
CA TRP A 12 47.95 26.90 -35.59
C TRP A 12 46.91 27.42 -34.58
N LEU A 13 46.31 28.58 -34.85
CA LEU A 13 45.22 29.12 -34.02
C LEU A 13 43.97 28.22 -34.08
N LEU A 14 43.62 27.70 -35.26
CA LEU A 14 42.52 26.75 -35.41
C LEU A 14 42.79 25.43 -34.68
N PHE A 15 44.04 24.95 -34.73
CA PHE A 15 44.49 23.73 -34.05
C PHE A 15 44.55 23.91 -32.53
N ILE A 16 44.98 25.08 -32.03
CA ILE A 16 44.90 25.45 -30.61
C ILE A 16 43.45 25.61 -30.18
N LEU A 17 42.57 26.21 -31.00
CA LEU A 17 41.14 26.29 -30.70
C LEU A 17 40.50 24.90 -30.68
N LEU A 18 40.82 24.02 -31.64
CA LEU A 18 40.38 22.63 -31.65
C LEU A 18 40.94 21.85 -30.47
N LEU A 19 42.21 22.02 -30.10
CA LEU A 19 42.79 21.45 -28.88
C LEU A 19 42.14 22.01 -27.62
N CYS A 20 41.85 23.31 -27.54
CA CYS A 20 41.12 23.91 -26.43
C CYS A 20 39.67 23.42 -26.37
N ILE A 21 39.02 23.15 -27.51
CA ILE A 21 37.67 22.56 -27.61
C ILE A 21 37.69 21.06 -27.26
N ILE A 22 38.78 20.34 -27.59
CA ILE A 22 38.98 18.93 -27.23
C ILE A 22 39.38 18.79 -25.76
N ILE A 23 40.19 19.70 -25.21
CA ILE A 23 40.53 19.78 -23.78
C ILE A 23 39.30 20.22 -22.96
N ASN A 24 38.39 21.02 -23.53
CA ASN A 24 37.08 21.34 -22.93
C ASN A 24 36.01 20.25 -23.11
N LYS A 25 36.27 19.18 -23.86
CA LYS A 25 35.34 18.06 -23.99
C LYS A 25 35.78 16.89 -23.08
N SER A 26 34.94 16.70 -22.06
CA SER A 26 34.81 15.59 -21.11
C SER A 26 35.97 15.37 -20.13
N ARG A 27 35.99 16.14 -19.04
CA ARG A 27 36.10 15.42 -17.76
C ARG A 27 34.78 14.68 -17.60
N ALA A 28 34.83 13.35 -17.64
CA ALA A 28 33.69 12.54 -17.25
C ALA A 28 33.26 12.97 -15.86
N ILE A 29 31.95 13.04 -15.62
CA ILE A 29 31.42 13.25 -14.28
C ILE A 29 32.03 12.21 -13.34
N ASN A 30 32.30 12.58 -12.09
CA ASN A 30 32.88 11.63 -11.15
C ASN A 30 31.94 10.44 -10.86
N SER A 31 32.48 9.37 -10.27
CA SER A 31 31.74 8.13 -9.97
C SER A 31 30.46 8.36 -9.16
N ASP A 32 30.47 9.33 -8.24
CA ASP A 32 29.28 9.67 -7.45
C ASP A 32 28.19 10.30 -8.33
N GLY A 33 28.59 11.14 -9.28
CA GLY A 33 27.67 11.70 -10.26
C GLY A 33 27.13 10.65 -11.22
N GLU A 34 27.91 9.64 -11.63
CA GLU A 34 27.41 8.49 -12.41
C GLU A 34 26.34 7.71 -11.64
N ALA A 35 26.57 7.43 -10.35
CA ALA A 35 25.59 6.77 -9.48
C ALA A 35 24.30 7.59 -9.35
N LEU A 36 24.41 8.91 -9.18
CA LEU A 36 23.26 9.80 -9.10
C LEU A 36 22.52 9.95 -10.44
N LEU A 37 23.21 9.87 -11.59
CA LEU A 37 22.55 9.86 -12.90
C LEU A 37 21.80 8.55 -13.13
N SER A 38 22.38 7.40 -12.73
CA SER A 38 21.67 6.11 -12.74
C SER A 38 20.40 6.18 -11.90
N PHE A 39 20.49 6.71 -10.67
CA PHE A 39 19.34 6.99 -9.83
C PHE A 39 18.31 7.88 -10.53
N ARG A 40 18.73 8.99 -11.16
CA ARG A 40 17.85 9.89 -11.90
C ARG A 40 17.12 9.17 -13.05
N THR A 41 17.79 8.30 -13.79
CA THR A 41 17.16 7.58 -14.91
C THR A 41 16.06 6.60 -14.46
N ALA A 42 16.16 6.09 -13.24
CA ALA A 42 15.15 5.20 -12.66
C ALA A 42 13.93 5.96 -12.08
N VAL A 43 13.98 7.29 -12.01
CA VAL A 43 13.02 8.10 -11.24
C VAL A 43 12.29 9.13 -12.12
N VAL A 44 10.97 9.14 -12.04
CA VAL A 44 10.08 10.11 -12.66
C VAL A 44 9.79 11.26 -11.68
N SER A 45 9.94 12.51 -12.13
CA SER A 45 9.69 13.73 -11.36
C SER A 45 8.61 14.56 -12.03
N SER A 46 7.54 14.91 -11.29
CA SER A 46 6.44 15.74 -11.81
C SER A 46 6.72 17.24 -11.77
N ASP A 47 7.68 17.68 -10.95
CA ASP A 47 8.00 19.10 -10.70
C ASP A 47 9.29 19.57 -11.40
N GLY A 48 9.95 18.68 -12.14
CA GLY A 48 11.21 18.96 -12.83
C GLY A 48 12.39 19.19 -11.89
N PHE A 49 12.29 18.80 -10.61
CA PHE A 49 13.33 19.02 -9.60
C PHE A 49 14.72 18.49 -10.01
N LEU A 50 14.73 17.33 -10.70
CA LEU A 50 15.95 16.67 -11.16
C LEU A 50 16.48 17.19 -12.52
N ASN A 51 15.81 18.16 -13.17
CA ASN A 51 16.17 18.61 -14.52
C ASN A 51 17.55 19.30 -14.64
N GLN A 52 18.07 19.78 -13.53
CA GLN A 52 19.39 20.44 -13.48
C GLN A 52 20.55 19.47 -13.21
N TRP A 53 20.29 18.18 -13.00
CA TRP A 53 21.33 17.18 -12.82
C TRP A 53 21.91 16.83 -14.19
N ARG A 54 22.95 17.55 -14.60
CA ARG A 54 23.48 17.51 -15.96
C ARG A 54 24.70 16.60 -16.06
N PRO A 55 24.72 15.64 -17.01
CA PRO A 55 25.88 14.77 -17.19
C PRO A 55 27.14 15.52 -17.66
N GLU A 56 26.99 16.77 -18.12
CA GLU A 56 28.10 17.63 -18.50
C GLU A 56 28.81 18.30 -17.31
N ASP A 57 28.22 18.25 -16.10
CA ASP A 57 28.85 18.82 -14.91
C ASP A 57 30.05 17.97 -14.46
N PRO A 58 31.14 18.57 -13.98
CA PRO A 58 32.33 17.83 -13.55
C PRO A 58 32.11 17.01 -12.28
N ASP A 59 31.17 17.44 -11.44
CA ASP A 59 30.78 16.80 -10.19
C ASP A 59 29.31 17.16 -9.84
N PRO A 60 28.61 16.34 -9.05
CA PRO A 60 27.21 16.58 -8.71
C PRO A 60 27.04 17.61 -7.58
N CYS A 61 28.10 18.27 -7.10
CA CYS A 61 28.04 19.04 -5.85
C CYS A 61 27.24 20.34 -5.93
N ASN A 62 26.92 20.79 -7.15
CA ASN A 62 26.04 21.93 -7.40
C ASN A 62 24.60 21.50 -7.72
N TRP A 63 24.31 20.21 -7.76
CA TRP A 63 22.96 19.71 -7.98
C TRP A 63 22.11 19.93 -6.72
N LYS A 64 20.90 20.47 -6.87
CA LYS A 64 20.00 20.62 -5.71
C LYS A 64 19.69 19.26 -5.12
N GLY A 65 19.66 19.24 -3.79
CA GLY A 65 19.54 18.03 -3.01
C GLY A 65 20.87 17.32 -2.77
N VAL A 66 21.97 17.72 -3.41
CA VAL A 66 23.29 17.10 -3.25
C VAL A 66 24.21 18.02 -2.44
N LYS A 67 24.92 17.46 -1.46
CA LYS A 67 26.02 18.13 -0.76
C LYS A 67 27.25 17.25 -0.78
N CYS A 68 28.41 17.84 -1.06
CA CYS A 68 29.68 17.15 -1.08
C CYS A 68 30.63 17.60 0.05
N ASP A 69 31.65 16.79 0.28
CA ASP A 69 32.81 17.16 1.09
C ASP A 69 33.86 17.98 0.32
N LYS A 70 35.01 18.21 0.94
CA LYS A 70 36.13 18.95 0.34
C LYS A 70 36.75 18.23 -0.88
N ASN A 71 36.59 16.91 -0.97
CA ASN A 71 37.11 16.06 -2.03
C ASN A 71 36.07 15.80 -3.14
N LYS A 72 34.95 16.54 -3.15
CA LYS A 72 33.86 16.41 -4.13
C LYS A 72 33.16 15.06 -4.09
N ARG A 73 33.19 14.37 -2.94
CA ARG A 73 32.43 13.14 -2.68
C ARG A 73 31.08 13.49 -2.06
N VAL A 74 30.02 12.81 -2.47
CA VAL A 74 28.65 13.07 -1.99
C VAL A 74 28.51 12.59 -0.55
N ILE A 75 28.16 13.51 0.35
CA ILE A 75 27.94 13.24 1.78
C ILE A 75 26.47 13.37 2.18
N THR A 76 25.64 14.02 1.37
CA THR A 76 24.20 14.11 1.63
C THR A 76 23.45 14.12 0.32
N LEU A 77 22.42 13.28 0.24
CA LEU A 77 21.40 13.31 -0.79
C LEU A 77 20.03 13.54 -0.13
N SER A 78 19.37 14.64 -0.47
CA SER A 78 18.09 15.05 0.11
C SER A 78 17.09 15.42 -0.97
N LEU A 79 16.10 14.55 -1.18
CA LEU A 79 15.09 14.65 -2.23
C LEU A 79 13.65 14.55 -1.69
N THR A 80 13.45 14.92 -0.43
CA THR A 80 12.16 14.91 0.28
C THR A 80 11.06 15.75 -0.39
N ASN A 81 9.81 15.27 -0.37
CA ASN A 81 8.60 16.02 -0.77
C ASN A 81 8.56 16.48 -2.25
N HIS A 82 9.11 15.69 -3.17
CA HIS A 82 9.16 16.03 -4.60
C HIS A 82 8.26 15.15 -5.48
N LYS A 83 7.40 14.33 -4.87
CA LYS A 83 6.50 13.38 -5.56
C LYS A 83 7.26 12.44 -6.52
N LEU A 84 8.54 12.20 -6.24
CA LEU A 84 9.41 11.37 -7.06
C LEU A 84 8.89 9.93 -7.04
N SER A 85 8.77 9.31 -8.21
CA SER A 85 8.27 7.94 -8.36
C SER A 85 9.26 7.07 -9.11
N GLY A 86 9.42 5.81 -8.72
CA GLY A 86 10.41 4.88 -9.28
C GLY A 86 11.05 4.00 -8.20
N PRO A 87 11.84 3.00 -8.58
CA PRO A 87 12.65 2.25 -7.63
C PRO A 87 13.84 3.06 -7.11
N ILE A 88 14.29 2.75 -5.89
CA ILE A 88 15.57 3.24 -5.39
C ILE A 88 16.68 2.46 -6.11
N SER A 89 17.54 3.16 -6.86
CA SER A 89 18.63 2.50 -7.58
C SER A 89 19.67 1.92 -6.63
N ALA A 90 20.06 0.66 -6.85
CA ALA A 90 21.17 0.00 -6.16
C ALA A 90 22.50 0.75 -6.29
N ASP A 91 22.66 1.54 -7.34
CA ASP A 91 23.87 2.35 -7.56
C ASP A 91 24.07 3.42 -6.49
N LEU A 92 23.05 3.79 -5.71
CA LEU A 92 23.24 4.64 -4.52
C LEU A 92 24.18 3.99 -3.49
N GLY A 93 24.30 2.67 -3.47
CA GLY A 93 25.29 1.93 -2.66
C GLY A 93 26.75 2.19 -3.03
N LYS A 94 27.02 2.84 -4.19
CA LYS A 94 28.37 3.24 -4.61
C LYS A 94 28.83 4.54 -3.93
N LEU A 95 27.94 5.27 -3.25
CA LEU A 95 28.25 6.52 -2.57
C LEU A 95 28.89 6.26 -1.18
N ASP A 96 30.13 5.75 -1.19
CA ASP A 96 30.84 5.29 0.02
C ASP A 96 31.08 6.36 1.11
N GLN A 97 31.00 7.66 0.77
CA GLN A 97 31.11 8.78 1.72
C GLN A 97 29.76 9.32 2.20
N LEU A 98 28.63 8.72 1.77
CA LEU A 98 27.29 9.20 2.06
C LEU A 98 26.99 9.13 3.57
N LYS A 99 26.62 10.27 4.17
CA LYS A 99 26.26 10.37 5.59
C LYS A 99 24.76 10.46 5.82
N PHE A 100 24.03 11.08 4.89
CA PHE A 100 22.59 11.28 5.01
C PHE A 100 21.89 11.00 3.69
N LEU A 101 20.95 10.05 3.71
CA LEU A 101 20.06 9.74 2.59
C LEU A 101 18.62 10.03 3.01
N ASN A 102 18.05 11.11 2.47
CA ASN A 102 16.69 11.54 2.77
C ASN A 102 15.84 11.47 1.51
N LEU A 103 15.04 10.41 1.40
CA LEU A 103 14.12 10.16 0.28
C LEU A 103 12.65 10.11 0.73
N HIS A 104 12.38 10.39 2.00
CA HIS A 104 11.06 10.28 2.60
C HIS A 104 10.01 11.18 1.93
N SER A 105 8.73 10.81 2.10
CA SER A 105 7.57 11.58 1.62
C SER A 105 7.61 11.79 0.10
N ASN A 106 7.83 10.70 -0.62
CA ASN A 106 7.79 10.61 -2.08
C ASN A 106 6.93 9.41 -2.48
N ASN A 107 7.01 9.00 -3.74
CA ASN A 107 6.30 7.87 -4.31
C ASN A 107 7.27 6.72 -4.70
N PHE A 108 8.40 6.56 -4.01
CA PHE A 108 9.34 5.46 -4.33
C PHE A 108 8.71 4.10 -4.04
N TYR A 109 8.93 3.11 -4.90
CA TYR A 109 8.36 1.76 -4.79
C TYR A 109 9.41 0.68 -5.06
N GLY A 110 9.06 -0.60 -4.90
CA GLY A 110 10.02 -1.71 -5.00
C GLY A 110 10.83 -1.87 -3.71
N GLU A 111 11.91 -2.65 -3.77
CA GLU A 111 12.67 -3.01 -2.58
C GLU A 111 13.65 -1.93 -2.12
N ILE A 112 14.02 -1.97 -0.83
CA ILE A 112 15.19 -1.24 -0.35
C ILE A 112 16.42 -1.99 -0.88
N PRO A 113 17.30 -1.37 -1.69
CA PRO A 113 18.47 -2.07 -2.22
C PRO A 113 19.42 -2.49 -1.09
N SER A 114 19.85 -3.75 -1.10
CA SER A 114 20.81 -4.27 -0.12
C SER A 114 22.17 -3.58 -0.24
N GLU A 115 22.51 -3.06 -1.42
CA GLU A 115 23.71 -2.29 -1.70
C GLU A 115 23.82 -1.00 -0.86
N LEU A 116 22.71 -0.48 -0.32
CA LEU A 116 22.77 0.62 0.65
C LEU A 116 23.57 0.25 1.91
N GLY A 117 23.72 -1.05 2.22
CA GLY A 117 24.60 -1.56 3.26
C GLY A 117 26.10 -1.30 3.01
N ASN A 118 26.50 -0.91 1.79
CA ASN A 118 27.88 -0.55 1.45
C ASN A 118 28.26 0.88 1.86
N CYS A 119 27.27 1.74 2.17
CA CYS A 119 27.50 3.12 2.57
C CYS A 119 27.89 3.21 4.06
N THR A 120 29.04 2.66 4.45
CA THR A 120 29.43 2.48 5.87
C THR A 120 29.56 3.77 6.70
N GLU A 121 29.66 4.93 6.03
CA GLU A 121 29.67 6.26 6.66
C GLU A 121 28.26 6.80 6.97
N LEU A 122 27.19 6.09 6.61
CA LEU A 122 25.81 6.53 6.75
C LEU A 122 25.43 6.72 8.23
N GLN A 123 24.91 7.90 8.53
CA GLN A 123 24.46 8.33 9.86
C GLN A 123 22.95 8.48 9.93
N GLY A 124 22.30 8.82 8.81
CA GLY A 124 20.85 8.91 8.72
C GLY A 124 20.30 8.32 7.42
N LEU A 125 19.33 7.41 7.56
CA LEU A 125 18.56 6.83 6.47
C LEU A 125 17.07 7.11 6.71
N SER A 126 16.48 7.97 5.89
CA SER A 126 15.08 8.39 5.99
C SER A 126 14.33 8.05 4.71
N LEU A 127 13.55 6.97 4.75
CA LEU A 127 12.77 6.43 3.64
C LEU A 127 11.26 6.42 3.90
N GLN A 128 10.81 6.98 5.03
CA GLN A 128 9.43 6.91 5.47
C GLN A 128 8.43 7.58 4.52
N SER A 129 7.16 7.18 4.57
CA SER A 129 6.10 7.70 3.68
C SER A 129 6.48 7.58 2.21
N ASN A 130 6.69 6.33 1.80
CA ASN A 130 6.88 5.90 0.41
C ASN A 130 6.08 4.60 0.20
N TYR A 131 6.23 3.96 -0.95
CA TYR A 131 5.60 2.69 -1.30
C TYR A 131 6.60 1.52 -1.36
N LEU A 132 7.70 1.59 -0.61
CA LEU A 132 8.74 0.55 -0.62
C LEU A 132 8.18 -0.76 -0.07
N SER A 133 8.52 -1.89 -0.69
CA SER A 133 8.01 -3.22 -0.37
C SER A 133 9.14 -4.24 -0.24
N GLY A 134 8.82 -5.51 0.02
CA GLY A 134 9.83 -6.55 0.22
C GLY A 134 10.43 -6.51 1.63
N SER A 135 11.48 -7.29 1.87
CA SER A 135 12.10 -7.41 3.19
C SER A 135 12.98 -6.21 3.53
N ILE A 136 13.25 -6.01 4.83
CA ILE A 136 14.32 -5.09 5.26
C ILE A 136 15.67 -5.79 5.00
N PRO A 137 16.58 -5.25 4.18
CA PRO A 137 17.85 -5.91 3.89
C PRO A 137 18.70 -6.09 5.13
N SER A 138 19.22 -7.30 5.34
CA SER A 138 20.06 -7.61 6.50
C SER A 138 21.39 -6.85 6.48
N GLU A 139 21.82 -6.44 5.29
CA GLU A 139 23.01 -5.66 4.95
C GLU A 139 22.99 -4.26 5.58
N LEU A 140 21.80 -3.71 5.88
CA LEU A 140 21.69 -2.46 6.64
C LEU A 140 22.30 -2.60 8.06
N GLY A 141 22.45 -3.82 8.57
CA GLY A 141 23.19 -4.10 9.80
C GLY A 141 24.69 -3.85 9.72
N ASN A 142 25.26 -3.62 8.53
CA ASN A 142 26.67 -3.26 8.35
C ASN A 142 26.95 -1.77 8.63
N LEU A 143 25.91 -0.94 8.75
CA LEU A 143 26.01 0.51 8.89
C LEU A 143 26.34 0.92 10.33
N SER A 144 27.52 0.57 10.84
CA SER A 144 27.91 0.76 12.24
C SER A 144 27.89 2.22 12.73
N ASN A 145 27.89 3.19 11.81
CA ASN A 145 27.81 4.62 12.09
C ASN A 145 26.37 5.18 12.15
N LEU A 146 25.36 4.36 11.85
CA LEU A 146 23.97 4.79 11.73
C LEU A 146 23.40 5.27 13.07
N LEU A 147 22.88 6.49 13.08
CA LEU A 147 22.24 7.14 14.22
C LEU A 147 20.72 7.14 14.07
N ASN A 148 20.23 7.32 12.85
CA ASN A 148 18.80 7.45 12.56
C ASN A 148 18.40 6.50 11.44
N LEU A 149 17.43 5.63 11.71
CA LEU A 149 16.79 4.77 10.72
C LEU A 149 15.28 4.96 10.80
N ASP A 150 14.71 5.59 9.77
CA ASP A 150 13.26 5.70 9.63
C ASP A 150 12.83 5.13 8.28
N ILE A 151 12.16 3.97 8.33
CA ILE A 151 11.58 3.27 7.19
C ILE A 151 10.08 3.01 7.42
N SER A 152 9.47 3.80 8.31
CA SER A 152 8.05 3.70 8.64
C SER A 152 7.13 4.10 7.50
N SER A 153 5.85 3.76 7.59
CA SER A 153 4.83 4.13 6.59
C SER A 153 5.27 3.76 5.16
N ASN A 154 5.51 2.47 4.98
CA ASN A 154 5.86 1.83 3.72
C ASN A 154 5.07 0.51 3.63
N SER A 155 5.45 -0.36 2.70
CA SER A 155 4.88 -1.70 2.50
C SER A 155 5.90 -2.83 2.76
N LEU A 156 6.88 -2.60 3.62
CA LEU A 156 7.91 -3.59 3.95
C LEU A 156 7.30 -4.79 4.67
N SER A 157 7.75 -5.99 4.33
CA SER A 157 7.24 -7.26 4.84
C SER A 157 8.36 -8.09 5.48
N ASP A 158 8.03 -9.33 5.88
CA ASP A 158 8.94 -10.27 6.53
C ASP A 158 9.41 -9.79 7.91
N TYR A 159 10.55 -10.31 8.37
CA TYR A 159 11.03 -10.15 9.75
C TYR A 159 11.94 -8.94 9.88
N ILE A 160 12.01 -8.35 11.08
CA ILE A 160 13.05 -7.37 11.40
C ILE A 160 14.39 -8.11 11.52
N PRO A 161 15.40 -7.82 10.66
CA PRO A 161 16.66 -8.54 10.69
C PRO A 161 17.38 -8.38 12.04
N PRO A 162 17.83 -9.46 12.69
CA PRO A 162 18.60 -9.38 13.94
C PRO A 162 19.89 -8.56 13.80
N SER A 163 20.42 -8.43 12.57
CA SER A 163 21.58 -7.58 12.28
C SER A 163 21.35 -6.11 12.66
N LEU A 164 20.12 -5.59 12.57
CA LEU A 164 19.79 -4.24 13.02
C LEU A 164 19.95 -4.05 14.54
N GLY A 165 19.78 -5.14 15.32
CA GLY A 165 20.05 -5.15 16.76
C GLY A 165 21.51 -4.87 17.11
N LYS A 166 22.44 -5.06 16.17
CA LYS A 166 23.89 -4.84 16.34
C LYS A 166 24.31 -3.38 16.19
N LEU A 167 23.43 -2.49 15.71
CA LEU A 167 23.73 -1.08 15.46
C LEU A 167 23.80 -0.26 16.75
N GLN A 168 24.93 -0.35 17.47
CA GLN A 168 25.09 0.23 18.82
C GLN A 168 24.91 1.75 18.90
N ARG A 169 25.08 2.46 17.78
CA ARG A 169 24.99 3.93 17.70
C ARG A 169 23.58 4.45 17.40
N LEU A 170 22.61 3.57 17.17
CA LEU A 170 21.26 3.94 16.77
C LEU A 170 20.53 4.68 17.90
N ILE A 171 20.09 5.90 17.61
CA ILE A 171 19.38 6.82 18.52
C ILE A 171 17.90 6.88 18.16
N THR A 172 17.58 6.87 16.86
CA THR A 172 16.20 6.82 16.38
C THR A 172 16.02 5.62 15.45
N PHE A 173 14.95 4.87 15.70
CA PHE A 173 14.55 3.71 14.94
C PHE A 173 13.04 3.72 14.79
N ASN A 174 12.56 3.64 13.57
CA ASN A 174 11.13 3.61 13.29
C ASN A 174 10.85 2.71 12.08
N VAL A 175 10.09 1.65 12.33
CA VAL A 175 9.61 0.69 11.32
C VAL A 175 8.08 0.58 11.34
N SER A 176 7.41 1.51 12.03
CA SER A 176 5.97 1.51 12.20
C SER A 176 5.22 1.59 10.86
N ASN A 177 3.96 1.15 10.84
CA ASN A 177 3.07 1.20 9.68
C ASN A 177 3.68 0.51 8.44
N ASN A 178 4.13 -0.72 8.62
CA ASN A 178 4.53 -1.65 7.55
C ASN A 178 3.76 -2.98 7.71
N PHE A 179 4.15 -4.02 6.98
CA PHE A 179 3.62 -5.38 7.04
C PHE A 179 4.59 -6.37 7.69
N LEU A 180 5.42 -5.91 8.63
CA LEU A 180 6.43 -6.75 9.29
C LEU A 180 5.78 -7.82 10.18
N VAL A 181 6.41 -8.99 10.24
CA VAL A 181 5.92 -10.17 10.95
C VAL A 181 6.99 -10.79 11.86
N GLY A 182 6.55 -11.63 12.80
CA GLY A 182 7.41 -12.42 13.67
C GLY A 182 7.95 -11.67 14.88
N ALA A 183 8.91 -12.29 15.56
CA ALA A 183 9.45 -11.75 16.81
C ALA A 183 10.33 -10.53 16.56
N ILE A 184 10.08 -9.45 17.29
CA ILE A 184 11.00 -8.32 17.38
C ILE A 184 12.26 -8.83 18.10
N PRO A 185 13.47 -8.69 17.52
CA PRO A 185 14.70 -9.13 18.16
C PRO A 185 14.81 -8.57 19.58
N SER A 186 14.87 -9.48 20.56
CA SER A 186 14.85 -9.15 21.99
C SER A 186 16.24 -8.86 22.58
N ASP A 187 17.25 -8.77 21.72
CA ASP A 187 18.64 -8.49 22.04
C ASP A 187 19.12 -7.19 21.34
N GLY A 188 20.22 -6.64 21.86
CA GLY A 188 20.85 -5.46 21.28
C GLY A 188 20.05 -4.15 21.45
N VAL A 189 20.30 -3.21 20.54
CA VAL A 189 19.79 -1.83 20.63
C VAL A 189 18.26 -1.74 20.48
N LEU A 190 17.63 -2.70 19.81
CA LEU A 190 16.20 -2.66 19.48
C LEU A 190 15.28 -2.73 20.71
N THR A 191 15.79 -3.27 21.82
CA THR A 191 15.09 -3.32 23.11
C THR A 191 14.87 -1.94 23.75
N LYS A 192 15.61 -0.91 23.31
CA LYS A 192 15.54 0.44 23.87
C LYS A 192 14.44 1.29 23.24
N PHE A 193 13.89 0.89 22.09
CA PHE A 193 12.88 1.66 21.37
C PHE A 193 11.47 1.34 21.88
N SER A 194 10.61 2.35 21.89
CA SER A 194 9.24 2.27 22.38
C SER A 194 8.33 1.52 21.41
N GLU A 195 7.15 1.12 21.91
CA GLU A 195 6.07 0.51 21.12
C GLU A 195 5.75 1.29 19.84
N SER A 196 5.81 2.62 19.89
CA SER A 196 5.58 3.51 18.76
C SER A 196 6.48 3.23 17.56
N SER A 197 7.72 2.77 17.76
CA SER A 197 8.66 2.43 16.69
C SER A 197 8.24 1.20 15.89
N PHE A 198 7.34 0.38 16.43
CA PHE A 198 6.89 -0.88 15.84
C PHE A 198 5.39 -0.89 15.51
N PHE A 199 4.66 0.14 15.94
CA PHE A 199 3.21 0.28 15.81
C PHE A 199 2.72 0.05 14.37
N GLY A 200 1.49 -0.44 14.19
CA GLY A 200 0.89 -0.62 12.86
C GLY A 200 1.31 -1.90 12.12
N ASN A 201 2.35 -2.62 12.58
CA ASN A 201 2.74 -3.93 12.06
C ASN A 201 1.98 -5.06 12.77
N ARG A 202 0.87 -5.53 12.18
CA ARG A 202 -0.02 -6.50 12.84
C ARG A 202 0.59 -7.88 13.10
N GLY A 203 1.65 -8.26 12.38
CA GLY A 203 2.30 -9.55 12.51
C GLY A 203 3.45 -9.60 13.51
N LEU A 204 3.86 -8.45 14.07
CA LEU A 204 4.93 -8.41 15.05
C LEU A 204 4.47 -8.92 16.41
N CYS A 205 5.40 -9.55 17.13
CA CYS A 205 5.23 -9.95 18.52
C CYS A 205 6.54 -9.71 19.29
N GLY A 206 6.47 -9.55 20.61
CA GLY A 206 7.65 -9.33 21.45
C GLY A 206 7.35 -8.45 22.66
N LYS A 207 8.34 -8.37 23.57
CA LYS A 207 8.24 -7.60 24.82
C LYS A 207 8.08 -6.10 24.58
N GLN A 208 8.65 -5.60 23.48
CA GLN A 208 8.68 -4.19 23.09
C GLN A 208 7.28 -3.62 22.81
N ILE A 209 6.34 -4.47 22.39
CA ILE A 209 4.95 -4.11 22.07
C ILE A 209 3.94 -4.84 22.95
N ASN A 210 4.40 -5.53 24.00
CA ASN A 210 3.56 -6.32 24.91
C ASN A 210 2.63 -7.34 24.20
N VAL A 211 3.12 -7.95 23.11
CA VAL A 211 2.41 -9.00 22.36
C VAL A 211 3.16 -10.32 22.52
N THR A 212 2.50 -11.34 23.05
CA THR A 212 3.10 -12.67 23.20
C THR A 212 3.28 -13.33 21.84
N CYS A 213 4.51 -13.75 21.51
CA CYS A 213 4.75 -14.60 20.36
C CYS A 213 4.13 -15.97 20.60
N LYS A 214 3.39 -16.51 19.62
CA LYS A 214 2.93 -17.90 19.69
C LYS A 214 4.18 -18.78 19.65
N ASN A 215 4.47 -19.47 20.77
CA ASN A 215 5.64 -20.33 20.88
C ASN A 215 5.58 -21.43 19.83
N ASP A 216 6.66 -21.61 19.06
CA ASP A 216 7.01 -22.87 18.41
C ASP A 216 7.02 -23.98 19.48
N SER A 217 5.93 -24.74 19.55
CA SER A 217 5.74 -25.77 20.57
C SER A 217 5.80 -27.14 19.91
N GLY A 218 7.00 -27.56 19.53
CA GLY A 218 7.32 -28.95 19.19
C GLY A 218 7.83 -29.71 20.41
N GLY A 219 6.95 -30.47 21.07
CA GLY A 219 7.22 -31.79 21.66
C GLY A 219 7.97 -31.93 23.00
N SER A 220 7.24 -32.32 24.05
CA SER A 220 7.50 -33.59 24.76
C SER A 220 6.24 -34.07 25.49
N THR A 221 5.74 -35.24 25.08
CA THR A 221 4.93 -36.22 25.83
C THR A 221 5.70 -36.67 27.08
N THR A 222 5.20 -37.27 28.17
CA THR A 222 3.97 -37.92 28.68
C THR A 222 4.06 -37.74 30.24
N ASP A 223 3.03 -37.77 31.07
CA ASP A 223 2.30 -38.97 31.47
C ASP A 223 1.09 -38.63 32.34
N SER A 224 0.06 -39.44 32.14
CA SER A 224 -1.19 -39.52 32.88
C SER A 224 -0.97 -40.15 34.26
N GLN A 225 -1.69 -39.71 35.30
CA GLN A 225 -2.37 -40.63 36.22
C GLN A 225 -3.42 -39.95 37.13
N SER A 226 -4.54 -40.66 37.25
CA SER A 226 -5.77 -40.38 38.00
C SER A 226 -5.61 -40.55 39.53
N PRO A 227 -6.65 -40.18 40.33
CA PRO A 227 -6.51 -39.85 41.75
C PRO A 227 -6.80 -41.02 42.70
N ASN A 228 -6.29 -40.95 43.93
CA ASN A 228 -6.84 -41.72 45.06
C ASN A 228 -6.71 -41.01 46.42
N SER A 229 -7.89 -40.85 47.05
CA SER A 229 -8.25 -40.98 48.47
C SER A 229 -7.45 -40.26 49.59
N ALA A 230 -8.09 -39.20 50.11
CA ALA A 230 -8.60 -39.00 51.48
C ALA A 230 -7.72 -39.25 52.72
N GLN A 231 -7.59 -38.20 53.55
CA GLN A 231 -7.84 -38.11 55.01
C GLN A 231 -7.26 -36.76 55.51
N ASN A 232 -7.75 -36.02 56.50
CA ASN A 232 -9.01 -35.89 57.24
C ASN A 232 -8.85 -34.67 58.21
N GLN A 233 -9.97 -34.18 58.76
CA GLN A 233 -10.13 -33.26 59.92
C GLN A 233 -9.96 -31.74 59.68
N GLY A 234 -10.85 -30.84 60.11
CA GLY A 234 -12.10 -30.93 60.86
C GLY A 234 -12.53 -29.53 61.35
N GLY A 235 -13.85 -29.24 61.45
CA GLY A 235 -14.36 -28.07 62.20
C GLY A 235 -15.62 -27.34 61.69
N LYS A 236 -16.81 -27.92 61.94
CA LYS A 236 -18.12 -27.32 62.36
C LYS A 236 -18.34 -25.79 62.15
N LYS A 237 -19.45 -25.29 61.57
CA LYS A 237 -20.87 -25.43 61.98
C LYS A 237 -21.87 -24.97 60.88
N ASN A 238 -23.05 -25.59 60.92
CA ASN A 238 -24.27 -25.52 60.08
C ASN A 238 -24.82 -24.13 59.68
N SER A 239 -25.50 -24.04 58.52
CA SER A 239 -26.98 -24.12 58.42
C SER A 239 -27.50 -23.68 57.04
N GLY A 240 -28.55 -24.35 56.53
CA GLY A 240 -29.48 -23.77 55.57
C GLY A 240 -29.33 -24.18 54.10
N ARG A 241 -30.17 -25.14 53.67
CA ARG A 241 -30.55 -25.34 52.26
C ARG A 241 -31.07 -24.03 51.65
N LEU A 242 -30.70 -23.70 50.41
CA LEU A 242 -31.64 -23.37 49.35
C LEU A 242 -30.98 -23.44 47.96
N LEU A 243 -31.58 -24.22 47.07
CA LEU A 243 -31.31 -24.28 45.63
C LEU A 243 -31.76 -22.97 44.97
N ILE A 244 -30.86 -22.21 44.33
CA ILE A 244 -31.22 -21.20 43.30
C ILE A 244 -30.19 -21.17 42.17
N SER A 245 -30.60 -21.79 41.07
CA SER A 245 -30.51 -21.35 39.68
C SER A 245 -29.18 -21.39 38.90
N ALA A 246 -29.17 -22.27 37.90
CA ALA A 246 -28.40 -22.16 36.66
C ALA A 246 -28.96 -21.10 35.68
N SER A 247 -29.85 -20.19 36.13
CA SER A 247 -30.41 -19.13 35.29
C SER A 247 -29.61 -17.82 35.36
N ALA A 248 -28.77 -17.64 36.39
CA ALA A 248 -27.98 -16.42 36.55
C ALA A 248 -26.85 -16.30 35.52
N THR A 249 -26.25 -17.41 35.08
CA THR A 249 -25.15 -17.41 34.11
C THR A 249 -25.64 -17.20 32.68
N VAL A 250 -26.75 -17.84 32.31
CA VAL A 250 -27.37 -17.64 30.98
C VAL A 250 -27.98 -16.24 30.89
N GLY A 251 -28.60 -15.75 31.97
CA GLY A 251 -29.11 -14.38 32.05
C GLY A 251 -27.99 -13.33 31.94
N ALA A 252 -26.86 -13.55 32.61
CA ALA A 252 -25.70 -12.67 32.51
C ALA A 252 -25.08 -12.68 31.10
N LEU A 253 -24.96 -13.84 30.46
CA LEU A 253 -24.44 -13.94 29.10
C LEU A 253 -25.37 -13.31 28.06
N LEU A 254 -26.69 -13.48 28.21
CA LEU A 254 -27.68 -12.80 27.37
C LEU A 254 -27.70 -11.29 27.61
N LEU A 255 -27.51 -10.83 28.85
CA LEU A 255 -27.40 -9.41 29.17
C LEU A 255 -26.11 -8.81 28.60
N VAL A 256 -24.98 -9.52 28.64
CA VAL A 256 -23.73 -9.06 28.00
C VAL A 256 -23.90 -9.02 26.48
N ALA A 257 -24.52 -10.02 25.87
CA ALA A 257 -24.81 -10.03 24.43
C ALA A 257 -25.77 -8.89 24.05
N LEU A 258 -26.80 -8.63 24.85
CA LEU A 258 -27.72 -7.51 24.67
C LEU A 258 -27.04 -6.16 24.91
N MET A 259 -26.13 -6.06 25.88
CA MET A 259 -25.32 -4.86 26.14
C MET A 259 -24.29 -4.61 25.04
N CYS A 260 -23.73 -5.65 24.43
CA CYS A 260 -22.88 -5.54 23.25
C CYS A 260 -23.71 -5.20 22.01
N PHE A 261 -24.89 -5.80 21.84
CA PHE A 261 -25.78 -5.50 20.72
C PHE A 261 -26.36 -4.09 20.83
N TRP A 262 -26.82 -3.67 22.01
CA TRP A 262 -27.25 -2.31 22.30
C TRP A 262 -26.08 -1.34 22.33
N GLY A 263 -24.89 -1.76 22.76
CA GLY A 263 -23.66 -0.97 22.71
C GLY A 263 -23.25 -0.69 21.26
N CYS A 264 -23.32 -1.68 20.37
CA CYS A 264 -23.08 -1.52 18.93
C CYS A 264 -24.23 -0.76 18.25
N PHE A 265 -25.47 -0.97 18.65
CA PHE A 265 -26.65 -0.26 18.12
C PHE A 265 -26.69 1.21 18.58
N LEU A 266 -26.35 1.49 19.84
CA LEU A 266 -26.14 2.83 20.39
C LEU A 266 -24.84 3.44 19.88
N TYR A 267 -23.81 2.67 19.55
CA TYR A 267 -22.65 3.18 18.82
C TYR A 267 -23.05 3.59 17.39
N LYS A 268 -23.95 2.83 16.73
CA LYS A 268 -24.56 3.21 15.45
C LYS A 268 -25.54 4.41 15.56
N LYS A 269 -26.21 4.59 16.72
CA LYS A 269 -27.27 5.60 16.94
C LYS A 269 -26.81 6.89 17.65
N LEU A 270 -25.80 6.80 18.51
CA LEU A 270 -25.17 7.87 19.30
C LEU A 270 -23.72 8.14 18.91
N GLY A 271 -23.08 7.31 18.07
CA GLY A 271 -21.88 7.68 17.30
C GLY A 271 -22.22 8.63 16.15
N LYS A 272 -23.10 9.59 16.40
CA LYS A 272 -23.45 10.70 15.51
C LYS A 272 -22.76 11.94 16.07
N ASN A 273 -21.44 11.88 16.21
CA ASN A 273 -20.64 13.06 16.51
C ASN A 273 -20.37 13.79 15.20
N GLU A 274 -21.13 14.87 15.01
CA GLU A 274 -20.93 15.96 14.05
C GLU A 274 -20.38 15.57 12.68
N SER A 275 -21.18 14.85 11.88
CA SER A 275 -21.10 14.97 10.43
C SER A 275 -21.56 16.37 10.04
N LYS A 276 -20.64 17.35 10.13
CA LYS A 276 -20.77 18.61 9.40
C LYS A 276 -21.01 18.23 7.94
N GLY A 277 -22.22 18.50 7.46
CA GLY A 277 -22.61 18.37 6.06
C GLY A 277 -21.60 19.14 5.21
N LEU A 278 -20.65 18.41 4.64
CA LEU A 278 -19.67 18.97 3.74
C LEU A 278 -20.24 18.72 2.36
N ALA A 279 -20.86 19.76 1.78
CA ALA A 279 -20.84 19.89 0.33
C ALA A 279 -19.41 19.57 -0.10
N ARG A 280 -19.23 18.44 -0.81
CA ARG A 280 -17.91 17.80 -0.90
C ARG A 280 -16.99 18.75 -1.62
N ASP A 281 -15.87 19.11 -0.97
CA ASP A 281 -14.88 20.03 -1.50
C ASP A 281 -14.13 19.38 -2.67
N VAL A 282 -14.79 19.30 -3.82
CA VAL A 282 -14.25 18.92 -5.13
C VAL A 282 -13.77 20.18 -5.88
N GLY A 283 -14.07 21.38 -5.35
CA GLY A 283 -13.86 22.67 -6.02
C GLY A 283 -12.40 23.12 -6.13
N GLY A 284 -11.49 22.60 -5.32
CA GLY A 284 -10.07 22.96 -5.33
C GLY A 284 -9.20 22.06 -6.21
N GLY A 285 -9.22 22.24 -7.53
CA GLY A 285 -8.27 21.59 -8.44
C GLY A 285 -8.54 20.10 -8.77
N ALA A 286 -9.81 19.67 -8.71
CA ALA A 286 -10.19 18.34 -9.18
C ALA A 286 -9.97 18.17 -10.68
N SER A 287 -9.33 17.07 -11.06
CA SER A 287 -9.21 16.62 -12.45
C SER A 287 -10.13 15.43 -12.68
N ILE A 288 -10.91 15.47 -13.75
CA ILE A 288 -11.74 14.35 -14.22
C ILE A 288 -11.09 13.78 -15.47
N VAL A 289 -10.90 12.47 -15.48
CA VAL A 289 -10.35 11.73 -16.61
C VAL A 289 -11.30 10.59 -16.95
N MET A 290 -11.55 10.43 -18.25
CA MET A 290 -12.48 9.44 -18.80
C MET A 290 -11.70 8.42 -19.64
N PHE A 291 -11.98 7.13 -19.44
CA PHE A 291 -11.27 6.06 -20.16
C PHE A 291 -11.95 5.69 -21.47
N HIS A 292 -13.29 5.67 -21.50
CA HIS A 292 -14.05 5.08 -22.61
C HIS A 292 -15.32 5.85 -22.97
N GLY A 293 -15.23 6.58 -24.08
CA GLY A 293 -16.30 7.43 -24.59
C GLY A 293 -16.45 8.69 -23.75
N ASP A 294 -16.56 9.83 -24.40
CA ASP A 294 -16.95 11.04 -23.70
C ASP A 294 -18.34 10.81 -23.11
N LEU A 295 -18.49 11.04 -21.79
CA LEU A 295 -19.81 11.28 -21.26
C LEU A 295 -20.35 12.56 -21.93
N PRO A 296 -21.65 12.67 -22.18
CA PRO A 296 -22.24 13.88 -22.75
C PRO A 296 -22.26 15.06 -21.76
N TYR A 297 -21.35 15.07 -20.77
CA TYR A 297 -21.25 16.04 -19.69
C TYR A 297 -19.86 16.64 -19.65
N SER A 298 -19.79 17.95 -19.43
CA SER A 298 -18.50 18.57 -19.13
C SER A 298 -18.01 18.17 -17.73
N SER A 299 -16.70 18.23 -17.50
CA SER A 299 -16.13 18.02 -16.16
C SER A 299 -16.77 18.96 -15.13
N LYS A 300 -17.18 20.17 -15.55
CA LYS A 300 -17.87 21.15 -14.70
C LYS A 300 -19.26 20.67 -14.27
N ASP A 301 -20.01 20.03 -15.17
CA ASP A 301 -21.34 19.51 -14.87
C ASP A 301 -21.27 18.34 -13.89
N ILE A 302 -20.28 17.46 -14.08
CA ILE A 302 -20.02 16.34 -13.17
C ILE A 302 -19.61 16.88 -11.79
N ILE A 303 -18.66 17.82 -11.70
CA ILE A 303 -18.23 18.42 -10.42
C ILE A 303 -19.41 19.06 -9.70
N LYS A 304 -20.21 19.86 -10.41
CA LYS A 304 -21.40 20.49 -9.84
C LYS A 304 -22.37 19.47 -9.25
N LYS A 305 -22.54 18.31 -9.92
CA LYS A 305 -23.41 17.24 -9.41
C LYS A 305 -22.77 16.50 -8.23
N LEU A 306 -21.45 16.33 -8.22
CA LEU A 306 -20.71 15.76 -7.09
C LEU A 306 -20.85 16.60 -5.81
N GLU A 307 -20.90 17.93 -5.93
CA GLU A 307 -21.10 18.86 -4.80
C GLU A 307 -22.48 18.68 -4.14
N THR A 308 -23.47 18.17 -4.86
CA THR A 308 -24.83 17.90 -4.33
C THR A 308 -24.96 16.57 -3.59
N LEU A 309 -23.92 15.74 -3.56
CA LEU A 309 -23.99 14.42 -2.93
C LEU A 309 -23.87 14.50 -1.40
N ASP A 310 -24.89 13.98 -0.73
CA ASP A 310 -24.95 13.79 0.72
C ASP A 310 -25.10 12.29 1.08
N ASP A 311 -25.46 12.01 2.33
CA ASP A 311 -25.60 10.65 2.86
C ASP A 311 -26.86 9.93 2.33
N ASP A 312 -27.88 10.67 1.86
CA ASP A 312 -29.11 10.08 1.32
C ASP A 312 -28.87 9.40 -0.04
N HIS A 313 -27.73 9.72 -0.67
CA HIS A 313 -27.32 9.15 -1.95
C HIS A 313 -26.46 7.88 -1.79
N ILE A 314 -26.16 7.42 -0.57
CA ILE A 314 -25.35 6.22 -0.33
C ILE A 314 -26.13 4.97 -0.72
N ILE A 315 -25.53 4.15 -1.59
CA ILE A 315 -26.06 2.84 -1.99
C ILE A 315 -25.21 1.67 -1.48
N GLY A 316 -24.03 1.93 -0.94
CA GLY A 316 -23.19 0.92 -0.33
C GLY A 316 -22.07 1.55 0.50
N SER A 317 -21.67 0.90 1.59
CA SER A 317 -20.52 1.31 2.38
C SER A 317 -19.80 0.06 2.89
N GLY A 318 -18.47 0.06 2.82
CA GLY A 318 -17.69 -1.11 3.19
C GLY A 318 -16.20 -0.81 3.35
N GLY A 319 -15.40 -1.88 3.48
CA GLY A 319 -13.96 -1.77 3.72
C GLY A 319 -13.20 -1.00 2.63
N PHE A 320 -13.72 -0.92 1.41
CA PHE A 320 -13.08 -0.25 0.26
C PHE A 320 -13.64 1.13 -0.04
N GLY A 321 -14.47 1.69 0.86
CA GLY A 321 -15.04 3.03 0.74
C GLY A 321 -16.57 3.05 0.66
N THR A 322 -17.10 4.21 0.27
CA THR A 322 -18.53 4.49 0.20
C THR A 322 -18.97 4.72 -1.24
N VAL A 323 -20.04 4.05 -1.66
CA VAL A 323 -20.60 4.13 -3.01
C VAL A 323 -21.86 4.99 -2.98
N TYR A 324 -21.91 5.99 -3.87
CA TYR A 324 -23.03 6.90 -4.04
C TYR A 324 -23.71 6.70 -5.39
N LYS A 325 -25.02 6.91 -5.44
CA LYS A 325 -25.78 7.00 -6.68
C LYS A 325 -25.77 8.43 -7.19
N LEU A 326 -25.29 8.64 -8.40
CA LEU A 326 -25.29 9.95 -9.08
C LEU A 326 -26.30 9.93 -10.23
N ALA A 327 -27.40 10.67 -10.10
CA ALA A 327 -28.38 10.83 -11.18
C ALA A 327 -28.20 12.17 -11.90
N MET A 328 -27.88 12.13 -13.18
CA MET A 328 -27.76 13.32 -14.03
C MET A 328 -29.14 13.85 -14.42
N ASP A 329 -29.19 15.09 -14.90
CA ASP A 329 -30.45 15.80 -15.15
C ASP A 329 -31.24 15.23 -16.36
N ASP A 330 -30.57 14.48 -17.23
CA ASP A 330 -31.16 13.76 -18.37
C ASP A 330 -31.65 12.34 -18.01
N GLY A 331 -31.54 11.95 -16.73
CA GLY A 331 -31.97 10.64 -16.24
C GLY A 331 -30.90 9.55 -16.29
N ASN A 332 -29.71 9.81 -16.83
CA ASN A 332 -28.61 8.86 -16.75
C ASN A 332 -28.10 8.72 -15.30
N VAL A 333 -27.72 7.50 -14.92
CA VAL A 333 -27.33 7.19 -13.54
C VAL A 333 -25.97 6.51 -13.50
N PHE A 334 -25.12 6.94 -12.58
CA PHE A 334 -23.79 6.40 -12.33
C PHE A 334 -23.62 5.97 -10.88
N ALA A 335 -22.70 5.03 -10.65
CA ALA A 335 -22.23 4.68 -9.32
C ALA A 335 -20.87 5.34 -9.08
N LEU A 336 -20.73 6.01 -7.94
CA LEU A 336 -19.52 6.73 -7.55
C LEU A 336 -18.93 6.08 -6.31
N LYS A 337 -17.80 5.39 -6.46
CA LYS A 337 -17.07 4.83 -5.34
C LYS A 337 -16.09 5.88 -4.83
N ARG A 338 -16.36 6.41 -3.64
CA ARG A 338 -15.43 7.24 -2.89
C ARG A 338 -14.58 6.35 -2.01
N ILE A 339 -13.28 6.52 -2.13
CA ILE A 339 -12.35 5.89 -1.20
C ILE A 339 -12.25 6.81 0.03
N ASP A 340 -12.78 6.33 1.18
CA ASP A 340 -12.87 7.13 2.41
C ASP A 340 -11.49 7.47 3.01
N LYS A 341 -11.39 8.62 3.69
CA LYS A 341 -10.15 9.36 3.96
C LYS A 341 -9.01 8.57 4.63
N LEU A 342 -7.86 8.65 3.96
CA LEU A 342 -6.50 8.98 4.44
C LEU A 342 -5.81 7.99 5.40
N ASN A 343 -5.60 6.77 4.92
CA ASN A 343 -4.37 6.02 5.17
C ASN A 343 -3.78 5.62 3.80
N GLU A 344 -2.46 5.73 3.61
CA GLU A 344 -1.74 5.46 2.34
C GLU A 344 -2.05 4.08 1.72
N GLY A 345 -2.56 3.12 2.52
CA GLY A 345 -2.98 1.80 2.06
C GLY A 345 -4.20 1.78 1.12
N PHE A 346 -5.13 2.74 1.22
CA PHE A 346 -6.36 2.78 0.43
C PHE A 346 -6.16 3.40 -0.97
N ASP A 347 -5.13 4.23 -1.12
CA ASP A 347 -4.73 4.78 -2.42
C ASP A 347 -4.32 3.66 -3.38
N ARG A 348 -3.70 2.59 -2.88
CA ARG A 348 -3.36 1.42 -3.70
C ARG A 348 -4.57 0.72 -4.29
N PHE A 349 -5.70 0.65 -3.57
CA PHE A 349 -6.92 0.06 -4.12
C PHE A 349 -7.50 0.92 -5.23
N PHE A 350 -7.44 2.24 -5.07
CA PHE A 350 -7.84 3.18 -6.12
C PHE A 350 -6.98 3.01 -7.37
N GLU A 351 -5.65 3.10 -7.24
CA GLU A 351 -4.74 3.00 -8.39
C GLU A 351 -4.80 1.60 -9.05
N ARG A 352 -4.94 0.53 -8.26
CA ARG A 352 -5.07 -0.84 -8.79
C ARG A 352 -6.32 -1.02 -9.62
N GLU A 353 -7.43 -0.45 -9.15
CA GLU A 353 -8.70 -0.50 -9.85
C GLU A 353 -8.66 0.34 -11.13
N LEU A 354 -7.95 1.48 -11.13
CA LEU A 354 -7.67 2.27 -12.33
C LEU A 354 -6.79 1.51 -13.35
N GLU A 355 -5.70 0.89 -12.89
CA GLU A 355 -4.75 0.17 -13.74
C GLU A 355 -5.44 -0.98 -14.48
N ILE A 356 -6.28 -1.74 -13.77
CA ILE A 356 -7.02 -2.86 -14.36
C ILE A 356 -8.19 -2.35 -15.20
N LEU A 357 -9.19 -1.72 -14.57
CA LEU A 357 -10.45 -1.42 -15.24
C LEU A 357 -10.36 -0.24 -16.21
N GLY A 358 -9.32 0.59 -16.10
CA GLY A 358 -9.02 1.61 -17.10
C GLY A 358 -8.42 1.04 -18.39
N SER A 359 -7.90 -0.20 -18.36
CA SER A 359 -7.26 -0.84 -19.52
C SER A 359 -8.05 -2.02 -20.10
N ILE A 360 -9.10 -2.50 -19.42
CA ILE A 360 -9.92 -3.63 -19.87
C ILE A 360 -11.40 -3.27 -19.94
N LYS A 361 -12.10 -3.86 -20.90
CA LYS A 361 -13.55 -3.70 -21.06
C LYS A 361 -14.18 -5.01 -21.46
N HIS A 362 -15.12 -5.50 -20.65
CA HIS A 362 -15.78 -6.78 -20.90
C HIS A 362 -17.21 -6.78 -20.35
N ARG A 363 -18.14 -7.46 -21.05
CA ARG A 363 -19.58 -7.43 -20.71
C ARG A 363 -19.89 -7.93 -19.30
N TYR A 364 -19.11 -8.89 -18.81
CA TYR A 364 -19.28 -9.51 -17.49
C TYR A 364 -18.41 -8.89 -16.40
N LEU A 365 -17.80 -7.73 -16.66
CA LEU A 365 -17.08 -6.92 -15.68
C LEU A 365 -17.79 -5.58 -15.51
N VAL A 366 -17.70 -4.97 -14.32
CA VAL A 366 -18.18 -3.61 -14.13
C VAL A 366 -17.33 -2.65 -14.94
N ASN A 367 -18.01 -1.73 -15.64
CA ASN A 367 -17.36 -0.80 -16.55
C ASN A 367 -16.99 0.49 -15.82
N LEU A 368 -15.69 0.74 -15.69
CA LEU A 368 -15.14 2.00 -15.17
C LEU A 368 -15.19 3.05 -16.29
N ARG A 369 -15.93 4.13 -16.07
CA ARG A 369 -16.07 5.24 -17.02
C ARG A 369 -14.94 6.24 -16.91
N GLY A 370 -14.52 6.50 -15.68
CA GLY A 370 -13.52 7.50 -15.39
C GLY A 370 -13.29 7.65 -13.91
N TYR A 371 -12.52 8.66 -13.55
CA TYR A 371 -12.24 8.99 -12.16
C TYR A 371 -12.16 10.49 -11.96
N CYS A 372 -12.39 10.89 -10.73
CA CYS A 372 -12.14 12.25 -10.27
C CYS A 372 -11.06 12.19 -9.19
N ASN A 373 -9.98 12.94 -9.41
CA ASN A 373 -8.87 13.06 -8.49
C ASN A 373 -8.78 14.50 -8.00
N SER A 374 -9.01 14.70 -6.70
CA SER A 374 -8.76 15.97 -6.02
C SER A 374 -7.84 15.74 -4.82
N PRO A 375 -7.19 16.80 -4.29
CA PRO A 375 -6.36 16.69 -3.08
C PRO A 375 -7.11 16.14 -1.85
N THR A 376 -8.44 16.19 -1.87
CA THR A 376 -9.32 15.90 -0.74
C THR A 376 -10.18 14.65 -0.96
N SER A 377 -10.25 14.13 -2.19
CA SER A 377 -11.13 13.02 -2.55
C SER A 377 -10.65 12.27 -3.81
N LYS A 378 -10.61 10.95 -3.71
CA LYS A 378 -10.43 10.04 -4.85
C LYS A 378 -11.74 9.32 -5.13
N LEU A 379 -12.24 9.45 -6.36
CA LEU A 379 -13.55 8.96 -6.77
C LEU A 379 -13.43 8.17 -8.06
N LEU A 380 -14.03 6.98 -8.10
CA LEU A 380 -14.17 6.16 -9.30
C LEU A 380 -15.61 6.22 -9.79
N ILE A 381 -15.79 6.41 -11.10
CA ILE A 381 -17.09 6.57 -11.77
C ILE A 381 -17.39 5.32 -12.58
N TYR A 382 -18.46 4.62 -12.25
CA TYR A 382 -18.90 3.39 -12.94
C TYR A 382 -20.31 3.54 -13.53
N ASP A 383 -20.63 2.65 -14.47
CA ASP A 383 -22.02 2.39 -14.84
C ASP A 383 -22.83 1.95 -13.61
N PHE A 384 -24.02 2.53 -13.42
CA PHE A 384 -24.93 2.11 -12.37
C PHE A 384 -25.63 0.79 -12.75
N LEU A 385 -25.63 -0.15 -11.82
CA LEU A 385 -26.25 -1.47 -11.98
C LEU A 385 -27.46 -1.59 -11.05
N PRO A 386 -28.71 -1.52 -11.58
CA PRO A 386 -29.91 -1.40 -10.76
C PRO A 386 -30.28 -2.67 -10.00
N GLY A 387 -29.75 -3.84 -10.38
CA GLY A 387 -29.99 -5.10 -9.70
C GLY A 387 -29.25 -5.25 -8.36
N GLY A 388 -28.36 -4.30 -8.02
CA GLY A 388 -27.61 -4.30 -6.76
C GLY A 388 -26.59 -5.43 -6.68
N SER A 389 -26.15 -5.75 -5.46
CA SER A 389 -25.25 -6.88 -5.24
C SER A 389 -26.00 -8.21 -5.23
N LEU A 390 -25.33 -9.29 -5.63
CA LEU A 390 -25.87 -10.64 -5.51
C LEU A 390 -26.13 -11.01 -4.04
N ASP A 391 -25.35 -10.46 -3.11
CA ASP A 391 -25.58 -10.63 -1.67
C ASP A 391 -26.96 -10.12 -1.25
N GLU A 392 -27.31 -8.89 -1.61
CA GLU A 392 -28.66 -8.33 -1.38
C GLU A 392 -29.72 -9.15 -2.11
N ALA A 393 -29.47 -9.54 -3.36
CA ALA A 393 -30.45 -10.29 -4.13
C ALA A 393 -30.75 -11.66 -3.49
N LEU A 394 -29.75 -12.32 -2.90
CA LEU A 394 -29.90 -13.60 -2.22
C LEU A 394 -30.62 -13.48 -0.87
N HIS A 395 -30.40 -12.39 -0.11
CA HIS A 395 -30.94 -12.26 1.24
C HIS A 395 -32.26 -11.48 1.29
N GLU A 396 -32.45 -10.51 0.41
CA GLU A 396 -33.58 -9.57 0.46
C GLU A 396 -34.56 -9.76 -0.71
N ARG A 397 -34.10 -10.28 -1.86
CA ARG A 397 -34.90 -10.41 -3.09
C ARG A 397 -34.87 -11.84 -3.67
N SER A 398 -34.73 -12.85 -2.81
CA SER A 398 -34.52 -14.23 -3.24
C SER A 398 -35.62 -14.79 -4.15
N GLU A 399 -36.84 -14.26 -4.02
CA GLU A 399 -38.00 -14.59 -4.84
C GLU A 399 -37.83 -14.21 -6.32
N GLN A 400 -36.94 -13.26 -6.63
CA GLN A 400 -36.62 -12.84 -8.01
C GLN A 400 -35.51 -13.71 -8.64
N LEU A 401 -34.90 -14.62 -7.86
CA LEU A 401 -33.81 -15.48 -8.29
C LEU A 401 -34.31 -16.92 -8.44
N ASP A 402 -35.04 -17.18 -9.52
CA ASP A 402 -35.34 -18.55 -9.94
C ASP A 402 -34.07 -19.29 -10.38
N TRP A 403 -34.21 -20.57 -10.72
CA TRP A 403 -33.05 -21.40 -11.05
C TRP A 403 -32.33 -20.91 -12.31
N ASP A 404 -33.08 -20.47 -13.32
CA ASP A 404 -32.52 -19.98 -14.58
C ASP A 404 -31.76 -18.66 -14.36
N ALA A 405 -32.28 -17.74 -13.55
CA ALA A 405 -31.60 -16.52 -13.17
C ALA A 405 -30.29 -16.83 -12.41
N ARG A 406 -30.32 -17.76 -11.45
CA ARG A 406 -29.10 -18.19 -10.73
C ARG A 406 -28.07 -18.80 -11.67
N LEU A 407 -28.49 -19.65 -12.61
CA LEU A 407 -27.59 -20.24 -13.60
C LEU A 407 -26.96 -19.17 -14.50
N ASN A 408 -27.75 -18.21 -14.96
CA ASN A 408 -27.25 -17.09 -15.76
C ASN A 408 -26.23 -16.23 -14.99
N ILE A 409 -26.47 -15.99 -13.70
CA ILE A 409 -25.54 -15.28 -12.81
C ILE A 409 -24.22 -16.06 -12.67
N ILE A 410 -24.29 -17.36 -12.40
CA ILE A 410 -23.10 -18.23 -12.31
C ILE A 410 -22.31 -18.19 -13.62
N MET A 411 -23.00 -18.34 -14.76
CA MET A 411 -22.37 -18.31 -16.07
C MET A 411 -21.73 -16.94 -16.37
N GLY A 412 -22.40 -15.84 -16.01
CA GLY A 412 -21.86 -14.50 -16.19
C GLY A 412 -20.59 -14.26 -15.37
N ALA A 413 -20.62 -14.59 -14.08
CA ALA A 413 -19.45 -14.49 -13.20
C ALA A 413 -18.29 -15.36 -13.69
N ALA A 414 -18.57 -16.61 -14.10
CA ALA A 414 -17.57 -17.53 -14.63
C ALA A 414 -16.93 -17.01 -15.93
N LYS A 415 -17.72 -16.45 -16.85
CA LYS A 415 -17.19 -15.82 -18.09
C LYS A 415 -16.35 -14.59 -17.79
N GLY A 416 -16.74 -13.77 -16.82
CA GLY A 416 -15.95 -12.63 -16.35
C GLY A 416 -14.59 -13.07 -15.82
N LEU A 417 -14.55 -14.11 -14.99
CA LEU A 417 -13.31 -14.67 -14.45
C LEU A 417 -12.45 -15.36 -15.50
N ALA A 418 -13.06 -16.10 -16.43
CA ALA A 418 -12.35 -16.76 -17.52
C ALA A 418 -11.61 -15.72 -18.39
N TYR A 419 -12.27 -14.62 -18.72
CA TYR A 419 -11.65 -13.50 -19.44
C TYR A 419 -10.42 -12.96 -18.71
N LEU A 420 -10.54 -12.66 -17.41
CA LEU A 420 -9.42 -12.17 -16.60
C LEU A 420 -8.24 -13.14 -16.54
N HIS A 421 -8.52 -14.45 -16.50
CA HIS A 421 -7.51 -15.48 -16.31
C HIS A 421 -6.83 -15.95 -17.61
N HIS A 422 -7.53 -15.85 -18.74
CA HIS A 422 -7.09 -16.49 -19.99
C HIS A 422 -6.97 -15.54 -21.17
N ASP A 423 -7.73 -14.44 -21.18
CA ASP A 423 -7.79 -13.51 -22.31
C ASP A 423 -7.04 -12.20 -22.03
N CYS A 424 -6.76 -11.87 -20.77
CA CYS A 424 -5.91 -10.75 -20.38
C CYS A 424 -4.43 -11.17 -20.32
N SER A 425 -3.54 -10.34 -20.86
CA SER A 425 -2.08 -10.44 -20.72
C SER A 425 -1.53 -9.09 -20.23
N PRO A 426 -0.88 -9.03 -19.05
CA PRO A 426 -0.67 -10.13 -18.11
C PRO A 426 -1.98 -10.63 -17.48
N ARG A 427 -2.00 -11.90 -17.05
CA ARG A 427 -3.16 -12.54 -16.40
C ARG A 427 -3.59 -11.75 -15.16
N ILE A 428 -4.89 -11.57 -14.96
CA ILE A 428 -5.43 -10.83 -13.80
C ILE A 428 -6.07 -11.77 -12.80
N ILE A 429 -5.54 -11.87 -11.58
CA ILE A 429 -6.14 -12.62 -10.48
C ILE A 429 -6.94 -11.68 -9.59
N HIS A 430 -8.26 -11.86 -9.49
CA HIS A 430 -9.14 -10.93 -8.76
C HIS A 430 -8.93 -10.94 -7.23
N ARG A 431 -8.67 -12.12 -6.64
CA ARG A 431 -8.43 -12.36 -5.19
C ARG A 431 -9.57 -12.03 -4.20
N ASP A 432 -10.70 -11.47 -4.61
CA ASP A 432 -11.83 -11.16 -3.70
C ASP A 432 -13.20 -11.43 -4.34
N ILE A 433 -13.38 -12.64 -4.88
CA ILE A 433 -14.67 -13.08 -5.42
C ILE A 433 -15.59 -13.54 -4.29
N LYS A 434 -16.74 -12.89 -4.17
CA LYS A 434 -17.81 -13.13 -3.19
C LYS A 434 -19.13 -12.54 -3.68
N SER A 435 -20.24 -12.91 -3.05
CA SER A 435 -21.60 -12.42 -3.39
C SER A 435 -21.71 -10.89 -3.42
N SER A 436 -21.04 -10.17 -2.53
CA SER A 436 -21.09 -8.69 -2.51
C SER A 436 -20.29 -8.02 -3.63
N ASN A 437 -19.38 -8.74 -4.28
CA ASN A 437 -18.57 -8.24 -5.39
C ASN A 437 -19.09 -8.70 -6.76
N ILE A 438 -20.23 -9.39 -6.81
CA ILE A 438 -20.96 -9.70 -8.04
C ILE A 438 -22.18 -8.76 -8.09
N LEU A 439 -22.17 -7.82 -9.02
CA LEU A 439 -23.27 -6.88 -9.22
C LEU A 439 -24.20 -7.36 -10.34
N LEU A 440 -25.47 -7.04 -10.25
CA LEU A 440 -26.50 -7.45 -11.19
C LEU A 440 -27.02 -6.23 -11.97
N ASP A 441 -27.10 -6.35 -13.29
CA ASP A 441 -27.76 -5.33 -14.11
C ASP A 441 -29.29 -5.47 -14.10
N GLY A 442 -29.99 -4.66 -14.90
CA GLY A 442 -31.46 -4.66 -14.97
C GLY A 442 -32.07 -5.97 -15.46
N ASN A 443 -31.27 -6.84 -16.08
CA ASN A 443 -31.70 -8.16 -16.56
C ASN A 443 -31.20 -9.29 -15.65
N LEU A 444 -30.69 -8.96 -14.46
CA LEU A 444 -30.02 -9.90 -13.55
C LEU A 444 -28.78 -10.58 -14.16
N GLU A 445 -28.14 -9.97 -15.17
CA GLU A 445 -26.84 -10.45 -15.66
C GLU A 445 -25.73 -10.04 -14.68
N ALA A 446 -24.85 -10.99 -14.37
CA ALA A 446 -23.76 -10.79 -13.43
C ALA A 446 -22.60 -9.99 -14.02
N ARG A 447 -22.06 -9.08 -13.21
CA ARG A 447 -20.83 -8.33 -13.48
C ARG A 447 -19.90 -8.37 -12.28
N VAL A 448 -18.67 -8.83 -12.51
CA VAL A 448 -17.64 -8.88 -11.48
C VAL A 448 -17.13 -7.47 -11.20
N SER A 449 -17.01 -7.12 -9.92
CA SER A 449 -16.70 -5.78 -9.41
C SER A 449 -15.64 -5.82 -8.31
N ASP A 450 -15.13 -4.64 -7.94
CA ASP A 450 -14.19 -4.42 -6.82
C ASP A 450 -12.79 -5.04 -7.04
N PHE A 451 -12.04 -4.41 -7.95
CA PHE A 451 -10.72 -4.85 -8.35
C PHE A 451 -9.59 -4.31 -7.46
N GLY A 452 -9.93 -3.66 -6.34
CA GLY A 452 -8.93 -3.08 -5.44
C GLY A 452 -7.89 -4.10 -4.98
N LEU A 453 -8.30 -5.36 -4.80
CA LEU A 453 -7.41 -6.46 -4.41
C LEU A 453 -6.83 -7.25 -5.58
N ALA A 454 -7.13 -6.96 -6.84
CA ALA A 454 -6.67 -7.77 -7.95
C ALA A 454 -5.15 -7.63 -8.20
N LYS A 455 -4.53 -8.62 -8.83
CA LYS A 455 -3.08 -8.68 -9.09
C LYS A 455 -2.78 -9.16 -10.51
N LEU A 456 -1.73 -8.61 -11.14
CA LEU A 456 -1.20 -9.12 -12.41
C LEU A 456 -0.24 -10.29 -12.17
N LEU A 457 -0.33 -11.28 -13.04
CA LEU A 457 0.51 -12.46 -13.11
C LEU A 457 1.10 -12.54 -14.51
N GLU A 458 2.42 -12.60 -14.60
CA GLU A 458 3.11 -12.77 -15.88
C GLU A 458 2.84 -14.17 -16.43
N ASP A 459 2.78 -14.30 -17.75
CA ASP A 459 2.25 -15.49 -18.44
C ASP A 459 3.09 -16.76 -18.19
N GLU A 460 4.34 -16.62 -17.76
CA GLU A 460 5.27 -17.72 -17.44
C GLU A 460 5.12 -18.26 -16.01
N GLU A 461 4.41 -17.56 -15.12
CA GLU A 461 4.27 -17.93 -13.71
C GLU A 461 3.04 -18.81 -13.46
N SER A 462 3.25 -19.96 -12.81
CA SER A 462 2.15 -20.87 -12.40
C SER A 462 1.47 -20.45 -11.08
N HIS A 463 2.12 -19.58 -10.32
CA HIS A 463 1.69 -19.06 -9.03
C HIS A 463 2.45 -17.76 -8.73
N ILE A 464 1.84 -16.86 -7.95
CA ILE A 464 2.58 -15.78 -7.28
C ILE A 464 2.46 -15.99 -5.78
N THR A 465 3.57 -15.88 -5.07
CA THR A 465 3.58 -15.71 -3.62
C THR A 465 3.03 -14.32 -3.29
N THR A 466 1.77 -14.23 -2.89
CA THR A 466 1.12 -12.99 -2.47
C THR A 466 0.63 -13.12 -1.03
N ILE A 467 0.62 -12.03 -0.27
CA ILE A 467 -0.08 -11.96 1.01
C ILE A 467 -1.51 -12.47 0.80
N VAL A 468 -1.97 -13.37 1.67
CA VAL A 468 -3.34 -13.86 1.67
C VAL A 468 -4.27 -12.64 1.80
N ALA A 469 -4.96 -12.35 0.71
CA ALA A 469 -5.90 -11.25 0.58
C ALA A 469 -7.18 -11.80 -0.05
N GLY A 470 -8.32 -11.32 0.44
CA GLY A 470 -9.63 -11.83 0.09
C GLY A 470 -10.49 -12.08 1.33
N THR A 471 -11.73 -12.46 1.10
CA THR A 471 -12.71 -12.61 2.19
C THR A 471 -12.64 -14.00 2.82
N PHE A 472 -12.54 -14.06 4.15
CA PHE A 472 -12.50 -15.32 4.89
C PHE A 472 -13.75 -16.18 4.58
N GLY A 473 -13.55 -17.47 4.31
CA GLY A 473 -14.60 -18.38 3.83
C GLY A 473 -14.72 -18.50 2.31
N TYR A 474 -14.15 -17.57 1.54
CA TYR A 474 -14.06 -17.63 0.07
C TYR A 474 -12.63 -17.90 -0.44
N LEU A 475 -11.64 -17.87 0.44
CA LEU A 475 -10.26 -18.18 0.12
C LEU A 475 -10.09 -19.68 -0.17
N ALA A 476 -9.44 -20.00 -1.29
CA ALA A 476 -9.09 -21.37 -1.62
C ALA A 476 -8.07 -21.91 -0.59
N PRO A 477 -8.21 -23.16 -0.12
CA PRO A 477 -7.16 -23.81 0.68
C PRO A 477 -5.93 -23.98 -0.21
N GLY A 478 -4.84 -23.28 0.11
CA GLY A 478 -3.58 -23.39 -0.62
C GLY A 478 -2.93 -24.76 -0.43
N LYS A 479 -2.10 -25.18 -1.39
CA LYS A 479 -1.32 -26.43 -1.30
C LYS A 479 -0.20 -26.41 -0.23
N ASP A 480 0.00 -25.30 0.46
CA ASP A 480 0.99 -25.18 1.56
C ASP A 480 0.35 -24.90 2.93
N CYS A 481 -0.88 -25.38 3.17
CA CYS A 481 -1.46 -25.41 4.52
C CYS A 481 -1.06 -26.66 5.33
N THR A 482 -0.05 -27.42 4.89
CA THR A 482 0.47 -28.58 5.64
C THR A 482 1.99 -28.60 5.61
N ASN A 483 2.62 -27.94 6.59
CA ASN A 483 3.68 -28.49 7.43
C ASN A 483 4.30 -27.37 8.28
N GLY A 484 4.30 -27.57 9.60
CA GLY A 484 5.05 -26.81 10.58
C GLY A 484 4.22 -25.78 11.32
#